data_AF-A0A7X9AHC7-F1
#
_entry.id   AF-A0A7X9AHC7-F1
#
_cell.length_a   1.000
_cell.length_b   1.000
_cell.length_c   1.000
_cell.angle_alpha   90.00
_cell.angle_beta   90.00
_cell.angle_gamma   90.00
#
_symmetry.space_group_name_H-M   'P 1'
#
loop_
_entity.id
_entity.type
_entity.pdbx_description
1 polymer ?
#
loop_
_entity_poly.entity_id
_entity_poly.type
_entity_poly.pdbx_seq_one_letter_code
_entity_poly.pdbx_strand_id
1 'polypeptide(L)'
;RNITFCFDGDKAGQKAAARAASLIMPFLRDNSDVRFVFITGGKDPDDILKETHGREKMKKIIDSAQPLVDFLWNLANKNFLITTPGGRTRAEKFLTTEIKKITDPILRAEFDKEYNQRKFNQWHKWKKKTITQKQNIDKLPKVNNLTKNTLYGIATKYPDLIEKHSEFLLKIGIKFDNLKNNVCALNKQDAEKFIVSIKLKNYITNLQNDRNIALKEMTSESIKRVKAIDVEIISATEKLNKLTE
;
A
#
# COMPACT_ATOMS: atom_id res chain seq x y z
N ARG A 1 21.48 -32.03 -5.42
CA ARG A 1 22.51 -31.20 -6.10
C ARG A 1 22.20 -29.74 -5.82
N ASN A 2 23.19 -28.95 -5.39
CA ASN A 2 22.98 -27.54 -5.08
C ASN A 2 23.59 -26.70 -6.20
N ILE A 3 22.76 -25.92 -6.89
CA ILE A 3 23.15 -25.08 -8.02
C ILE A 3 22.79 -23.64 -7.67
N THR A 4 23.78 -22.76 -7.67
CA THR A 4 23.54 -21.32 -7.52
C THR A 4 23.93 -20.61 -8.80
N PHE A 5 22.96 -19.99 -9.45
CA PHE A 5 23.20 -19.13 -10.60
C PHE A 5 23.53 -17.72 -10.12
N CYS A 6 24.62 -17.16 -10.65
CA CYS A 6 25.05 -15.80 -10.41
C CYS A 6 24.89 -14.99 -11.70
N PHE A 7 24.20 -13.86 -11.61
CA PHE A 7 23.93 -12.96 -12.74
C PHE A 7 24.30 -11.52 -12.39
N ASP A 8 24.55 -10.73 -13.42
CA ASP A 8 24.74 -9.29 -13.26
C ASP A 8 23.39 -8.62 -12.95
N GLY A 9 23.41 -7.59 -12.11
CA GLY A 9 22.20 -6.88 -11.67
C GLY A 9 21.53 -6.01 -12.73
N ASP A 10 22.04 -6.01 -13.96
CA ASP A 10 21.56 -5.20 -15.06
C ASP A 10 20.29 -5.80 -15.71
N LYS A 11 19.75 -5.11 -16.73
CA LYS A 11 18.55 -5.58 -17.43
C LYS A 11 18.81 -6.86 -18.22
N ALA A 12 20.02 -7.06 -18.75
CA ALA A 12 20.35 -8.26 -19.51
C ALA A 12 20.44 -9.48 -18.58
N GLY A 13 21.12 -9.35 -17.45
CA GLY A 13 21.24 -10.37 -16.41
C GLY A 13 19.88 -10.78 -15.84
N GLN A 14 18.96 -9.84 -15.62
CA GLN A 14 17.58 -10.18 -15.23
C GLN A 14 16.84 -11.03 -16.28
N LYS A 15 17.01 -10.73 -17.57
CA LYS A 15 16.42 -11.53 -18.65
C LYS A 15 17.07 -12.91 -18.76
N ALA A 16 18.40 -12.98 -18.60
CA ALA A 16 19.14 -14.23 -18.60
C ALA A 16 18.72 -15.13 -17.43
N ALA A 17 18.55 -14.55 -16.24
CA ALA A 17 18.07 -15.25 -15.06
C ALA A 17 16.66 -15.83 -15.25
N ALA A 18 15.73 -15.04 -15.82
CA ALA A 18 14.40 -15.52 -16.14
C ALA A 18 14.44 -16.71 -17.12
N ARG A 19 15.30 -16.63 -18.14
CA ARG A 19 15.49 -17.72 -19.10
C ARG A 19 16.10 -18.97 -18.44
N ALA A 20 17.10 -18.81 -17.60
CA ALA A 20 17.74 -19.91 -16.88
C ALA A 20 16.75 -20.61 -15.94
N ALA A 21 15.91 -19.85 -15.22
CA ALA A 21 14.85 -20.39 -14.39
C ALA A 21 13.87 -21.26 -15.18
N SER A 22 13.48 -20.84 -16.40
CA SER A 22 12.63 -21.67 -17.26
C SER A 22 13.33 -22.92 -17.82
N LEU A 23 14.62 -22.84 -18.13
CA LEU A 23 15.39 -23.93 -18.70
C LEU A 23 15.69 -25.03 -17.68
N ILE A 24 15.84 -24.69 -16.40
CA ILE A 24 16.18 -25.66 -15.36
C ILE A 24 14.98 -26.50 -14.91
N MET A 25 13.74 -26.03 -15.11
CA MET A 25 12.52 -26.70 -14.62
C MET A 25 12.43 -28.20 -14.95
N PRO A 26 12.72 -28.68 -16.18
CA PRO A 26 12.64 -30.10 -16.51
C PRO A 26 13.68 -30.98 -15.79
N PHE A 27 14.77 -30.38 -15.31
CA PHE A 27 15.88 -31.06 -14.68
C PHE A 27 15.80 -31.05 -13.15
N LEU A 28 14.76 -30.41 -12.58
CA LEU A 28 14.52 -30.43 -11.14
C LEU A 28 14.17 -31.84 -10.68
N ARG A 29 14.72 -32.21 -9.52
CA ARG A 29 14.54 -33.48 -8.82
C ARG A 29 14.47 -33.19 -7.32
N ASP A 30 14.01 -34.15 -6.54
CA ASP A 30 13.74 -34.00 -5.10
C ASP A 30 14.93 -33.47 -4.28
N ASN A 31 16.16 -33.77 -4.70
CA ASN A 31 17.37 -33.32 -4.02
C ASN A 31 18.00 -32.05 -4.62
N SER A 32 17.35 -31.40 -5.59
CA SER A 32 17.87 -30.22 -6.27
C SER A 32 17.53 -28.94 -5.51
N ASP A 33 18.55 -28.25 -5.00
CA ASP A 33 18.42 -26.89 -4.46
C ASP A 33 18.96 -25.90 -5.50
N VAL A 34 18.05 -25.14 -6.12
CA VAL A 34 18.40 -24.17 -7.17
C VAL A 34 18.16 -22.77 -6.64
N ARG A 35 19.21 -21.94 -6.67
CA ARG A 35 19.19 -20.57 -6.17
C ARG A 35 19.72 -19.57 -7.19
N PHE A 36 19.31 -18.32 -7.03
CA PHE A 36 19.64 -17.21 -7.92
C PHE A 36 20.18 -16.04 -7.10
N VAL A 37 21.30 -15.49 -7.52
CA VAL A 37 21.87 -14.28 -6.94
C VAL A 37 22.22 -13.27 -8.02
N PHE A 38 21.99 -12.00 -7.71
CA PHE A 38 22.32 -10.87 -8.58
C PHE A 38 23.43 -10.05 -7.96
N ILE A 39 24.50 -9.80 -8.70
CA ILE A 39 25.55 -8.88 -8.27
C ILE A 39 25.10 -7.45 -8.55
N THR A 40 25.10 -6.62 -7.51
CA THR A 40 24.72 -5.21 -7.62
C THR A 40 25.96 -4.33 -7.79
N GLY A 41 25.77 -3.13 -8.35
CA GLY A 41 26.87 -2.17 -8.54
C GLY A 41 27.65 -2.33 -9.85
N GLY A 42 27.13 -3.11 -10.81
CA GLY A 42 27.73 -3.24 -12.15
C GLY A 42 29.11 -3.90 -12.14
N LYS A 43 29.35 -4.78 -11.15
CA LYS A 43 30.58 -5.54 -11.00
C LYS A 43 30.34 -6.98 -11.42
N ASP A 44 31.39 -7.61 -11.93
CA ASP A 44 31.38 -9.03 -12.26
C ASP A 44 31.94 -9.86 -11.08
N PRO A 45 31.72 -11.19 -11.04
CA PRO A 45 32.28 -12.05 -10.00
C PRO A 45 33.81 -11.91 -9.86
N ASP A 46 34.50 -11.72 -10.98
CA ASP A 46 35.96 -11.57 -11.02
C ASP A 46 36.40 -10.24 -10.37
N ASP A 47 35.65 -9.17 -10.59
CA ASP A 47 35.91 -7.87 -9.95
C ASP A 47 35.75 -7.95 -8.43
N ILE A 48 34.69 -8.62 -7.96
CA ILE A 48 34.48 -8.83 -6.53
C ILE A 48 35.63 -9.63 -5.92
N LEU A 49 36.12 -10.66 -6.62
CA LEU A 49 37.20 -11.50 -6.12
C LEU A 49 38.55 -10.76 -6.05
N LYS A 50 38.79 -9.78 -6.93
CA LYS A 50 39.99 -8.93 -6.93
C LYS A 50 40.01 -7.89 -5.82
N GLU A 51 38.86 -7.55 -5.23
CA GLU A 51 38.80 -6.61 -4.11
C GLU A 51 39.41 -7.16 -2.82
N THR A 52 39.80 -6.27 -1.92
CA THR A 52 40.16 -6.64 -0.54
C THR A 52 39.00 -7.38 0.13
N HIS A 53 39.29 -8.56 0.69
CA HIS A 53 38.30 -9.52 1.22
C HIS A 53 37.28 -10.05 0.18
N GLY A 54 37.65 -10.06 -1.11
CA GLY A 54 36.78 -10.48 -2.21
C GLY A 54 36.14 -11.86 -2.05
N ARG A 55 36.90 -12.84 -1.56
CA ARG A 55 36.39 -14.20 -1.28
C ARG A 55 35.27 -14.21 -0.23
N GLU A 56 35.43 -13.47 0.86
CA GLU A 56 34.41 -13.40 1.91
C GLU A 56 33.17 -12.65 1.44
N LYS A 57 33.35 -11.57 0.67
CA LYS A 57 32.25 -10.84 0.02
C LYS A 57 31.47 -11.75 -0.93
N MET A 58 32.17 -12.46 -1.80
CA MET A 58 31.54 -13.37 -2.76
C MET A 58 30.78 -14.50 -2.04
N LYS A 59 31.35 -15.04 -0.96
CA LYS A 59 30.66 -16.03 -0.13
C LYS A 59 29.36 -15.47 0.46
N LYS A 60 29.38 -14.27 1.04
CA LYS A 60 28.16 -13.61 1.56
C LYS A 60 27.11 -13.38 0.48
N ILE A 61 27.53 -13.02 -0.73
CA ILE A 61 26.64 -12.85 -1.88
C ILE A 61 25.97 -14.19 -2.22
N ILE A 62 26.74 -15.26 -2.37
CA ILE A 62 26.22 -16.62 -2.65
C ILE A 62 25.29 -17.10 -1.51
N ASP A 63 25.65 -16.85 -0.25
CA ASP A 63 24.85 -17.25 0.91
C ASP A 63 23.50 -16.50 0.93
N SER A 64 23.44 -15.29 0.35
CA SER A 64 22.20 -14.51 0.18
C SER A 64 21.37 -14.91 -1.06
N ALA A 65 21.78 -15.95 -1.79
CA ALA A 65 21.09 -16.37 -2.99
C ALA A 65 19.64 -16.78 -2.70
N GLN A 66 18.74 -16.27 -3.54
CA GLN A 66 17.32 -16.46 -3.39
C GLN A 66 16.89 -17.81 -4.01
N PRO A 67 16.07 -18.62 -3.32
CA PRO A 67 15.54 -19.87 -3.88
C PRO A 67 14.75 -19.68 -5.19
N LEU A 68 14.76 -20.69 -6.07
CA LEU A 68 14.02 -20.68 -7.35
C LEU A 68 12.52 -20.39 -7.17
N VAL A 69 11.89 -20.97 -6.15
CA VAL A 69 10.47 -20.77 -5.84
C VAL A 69 10.18 -19.28 -5.59
N ASP A 70 11.01 -18.63 -4.78
CA ASP A 70 10.89 -17.20 -4.51
C ASP A 70 11.17 -16.37 -5.76
N PHE A 71 12.12 -16.82 -6.59
CA PHE A 71 12.51 -16.09 -7.79
C PHE A 71 11.38 -16.04 -8.81
N LEU A 72 10.77 -17.18 -9.12
CA LEU A 72 9.62 -17.26 -10.01
C LEU A 72 8.41 -16.50 -9.47
N TRP A 73 8.17 -16.55 -8.16
CA TRP A 73 7.11 -15.79 -7.50
C TRP A 73 7.30 -14.28 -7.67
N ASN A 74 8.49 -13.77 -7.39
CA ASN A 74 8.82 -12.35 -7.53
C ASN A 74 8.75 -11.91 -9.00
N LEU A 75 9.20 -12.76 -9.93
CA LEU A 75 9.12 -12.51 -11.37
C LEU A 75 7.66 -12.39 -11.84
N ALA A 76 6.77 -13.27 -11.37
CA ALA A 76 5.34 -13.21 -11.68
C ALA A 76 4.71 -11.91 -11.15
N ASN A 77 4.99 -11.54 -9.89
CA ASN A 77 4.45 -10.31 -9.30
C ASN A 77 4.98 -9.02 -9.95
N LYS A 78 6.22 -9.04 -10.45
CA LYS A 78 6.82 -7.91 -11.16
C LYS A 78 6.26 -7.74 -12.58
N ASN A 79 6.03 -8.85 -13.28
CA ASN A 79 5.61 -8.82 -14.69
C ASN A 79 4.10 -8.62 -14.88
N PHE A 80 3.28 -8.88 -13.86
CA PHE A 80 1.82 -8.85 -13.99
C PHE A 80 1.15 -8.00 -12.90
N LEU A 81 0.10 -7.26 -13.27
CA LEU A 81 -0.68 -6.43 -12.35
C LEU A 81 -1.62 -7.27 -11.46
N ILE A 82 -1.07 -7.87 -10.41
CA ILE A 82 -1.77 -8.78 -9.48
C ILE A 82 -2.93 -8.14 -8.68
N THR A 83 -3.14 -6.82 -8.78
CA THR A 83 -4.29 -6.14 -8.17
C THR A 83 -5.58 -6.36 -8.94
N THR A 84 -5.49 -6.72 -10.22
CA THR A 84 -6.63 -6.96 -11.10
C THR A 84 -6.88 -8.45 -11.28
N PRO A 85 -8.15 -8.90 -11.44
CA PRO A 85 -8.44 -10.29 -11.77
C PRO A 85 -7.69 -10.78 -13.01
N GLY A 86 -7.66 -9.99 -14.08
CA GLY A 86 -6.96 -10.35 -15.33
C GLY A 86 -5.43 -10.43 -15.17
N GLY A 87 -4.82 -9.59 -14.33
CA GLY A 87 -3.40 -9.71 -14.03
C GLY A 87 -3.07 -10.94 -13.19
N ARG A 88 -3.92 -11.29 -12.21
CA ARG A 88 -3.79 -12.54 -11.43
C ARG A 88 -3.89 -13.77 -12.33
N THR A 89 -4.85 -13.81 -13.25
CA THR A 89 -4.98 -14.92 -14.19
C THR A 89 -3.74 -15.07 -15.07
N ARG A 90 -3.13 -13.97 -15.53
CA ARG A 90 -1.89 -14.02 -16.31
C ARG A 90 -0.70 -14.52 -15.49
N ALA A 91 -0.56 -14.03 -14.25
CA ALA A 91 0.48 -14.47 -13.33
C ALA A 91 0.35 -15.96 -12.99
N GLU A 92 -0.87 -16.43 -12.75
CA GLU A 92 -1.16 -17.84 -12.50
C GLU A 92 -0.83 -18.71 -13.72
N LYS A 93 -1.29 -18.32 -14.91
CA LYS A 93 -0.95 -19.03 -16.16
C LYS A 93 0.56 -19.14 -16.36
N PHE A 94 1.31 -18.06 -16.09
CA PHE A 94 2.76 -18.09 -16.13
C PHE A 94 3.35 -19.12 -15.17
N LEU A 95 3.02 -19.05 -13.87
CA LEU A 95 3.54 -20.00 -12.87
C LEU A 95 3.18 -21.44 -13.20
N THR A 96 1.91 -21.72 -13.52
CA THR A 96 1.46 -23.06 -13.91
C THR A 96 2.18 -23.58 -15.14
N THR A 97 2.51 -22.72 -16.10
CA THR A 97 3.27 -23.11 -17.30
C THR A 97 4.69 -23.51 -16.95
N GLU A 98 5.35 -22.80 -16.05
CA GLU A 98 6.69 -23.16 -15.58
C GLU A 98 6.67 -24.46 -14.76
N ILE A 99 5.73 -24.61 -13.82
CA ILE A 99 5.59 -25.80 -12.96
C ILE A 99 5.32 -27.05 -13.79
N LYS A 100 4.51 -26.96 -14.85
CA LYS A 100 4.23 -28.08 -15.76
C LYS A 100 5.48 -28.64 -16.43
N LYS A 101 6.56 -27.87 -16.54
CA LYS A 101 7.84 -28.34 -17.09
C LYS A 101 8.57 -29.29 -16.14
N ILE A 102 8.26 -29.27 -14.83
CA ILE A 102 8.86 -30.16 -13.84
C ILE A 102 8.44 -31.59 -14.15
N THR A 103 9.41 -32.46 -14.40
CA THR A 103 9.19 -33.86 -14.79
C THR A 103 8.63 -34.69 -13.64
N ASP A 104 9.15 -34.49 -12.42
CA ASP A 104 8.72 -35.19 -11.21
C ASP A 104 7.31 -34.73 -10.76
N PRO A 105 6.33 -35.65 -10.65
CA PRO A 105 4.96 -35.30 -10.25
C PRO A 105 4.81 -34.90 -8.77
N ILE A 106 5.62 -35.47 -7.87
CA ILE A 106 5.55 -35.17 -6.43
C ILE A 106 6.13 -33.77 -6.20
N LEU A 107 7.30 -33.50 -6.77
CA LEU A 107 7.91 -32.17 -6.68
C LEU A 107 7.01 -31.10 -7.29
N ARG A 108 6.39 -31.40 -8.45
CA ARG A 108 5.42 -30.50 -9.09
C ARG A 108 4.26 -30.16 -8.16
N ALA A 109 3.69 -31.15 -7.47
CA ALA A 109 2.59 -30.95 -6.53
C ALA A 109 3.00 -30.07 -5.34
N GLU A 110 4.21 -30.22 -4.81
CA GLU A 110 4.72 -29.35 -3.74
C GLU A 110 4.91 -27.90 -4.20
N PHE A 111 5.42 -27.68 -5.42
CA PHE A 111 5.48 -26.34 -6.01
C PHE A 111 4.08 -25.73 -6.17
N ASP A 112 3.11 -26.49 -6.68
CA ASP A 112 1.73 -26.03 -6.81
C ASP A 112 1.13 -25.65 -5.46
N LYS A 113 1.33 -26.47 -4.43
CA LYS A 113 0.87 -26.21 -3.06
C LYS A 113 1.46 -24.92 -2.49
N GLU A 114 2.77 -24.75 -2.61
CA GLU A 114 3.49 -23.56 -2.15
C GLU A 114 2.98 -22.29 -2.83
N TYR A 115 2.83 -22.29 -4.17
CA TYR A 115 2.27 -21.14 -4.86
C TYR A 115 0.79 -20.91 -4.55
N ASN A 116 -0.02 -21.96 -4.39
CA ASN A 116 -1.41 -21.82 -3.96
C ASN A 116 -1.50 -21.13 -2.59
N GLN A 117 -0.65 -21.51 -1.64
CA GLN A 117 -0.57 -20.86 -0.34
C GLN A 117 -0.15 -19.39 -0.45
N ARG A 118 0.83 -19.06 -1.30
CA ARG A 118 1.24 -17.67 -1.55
C ARG A 118 0.14 -16.86 -2.23
N LYS A 119 -0.54 -17.41 -3.24
CA LYS A 119 -1.70 -16.80 -3.90
C LYS A 119 -2.78 -16.49 -2.86
N PHE A 120 -3.12 -17.46 -2.02
CA PHE A 120 -4.09 -17.26 -0.94
C PHE A 120 -3.66 -16.12 0.00
N ASN A 121 -2.40 -16.12 0.44
CA ASN A 121 -1.88 -15.16 1.40
C ASN A 121 -1.60 -13.77 0.83
N GLN A 122 -1.35 -13.61 -0.48
CA GLN A 122 -0.87 -12.36 -1.07
C GLN A 122 -1.85 -11.78 -2.11
N TRP A 123 -2.40 -12.61 -3.01
CA TRP A 123 -3.35 -12.16 -4.04
C TRP A 123 -4.78 -12.20 -3.54
N HIS A 124 -5.14 -13.26 -2.80
CA HIS A 124 -6.40 -13.41 -2.09
C HIS A 124 -6.29 -13.04 -0.62
N LYS A 125 -5.32 -12.17 -0.27
CA LYS A 125 -5.65 -11.10 0.66
C LYS A 125 -6.85 -10.41 0.05
N TRP A 126 -8.03 -10.92 0.39
CA TRP A 126 -9.18 -10.11 0.65
C TRP A 126 -8.59 -9.08 1.59
N LYS A 127 -8.22 -7.95 1.01
CA LYS A 127 -8.59 -6.74 1.67
C LYS A 127 -10.11 -6.89 1.82
N LYS A 128 -10.56 -7.51 2.92
CA LYS A 128 -11.48 -6.78 3.79
C LYS A 128 -10.92 -5.39 3.71
N LYS A 129 -11.73 -4.44 3.29
CA LYS A 129 -11.34 -3.06 3.35
C LYS A 129 -11.18 -2.65 4.83
N THR A 130 -10.35 -3.33 5.64
CA THR A 130 -9.18 -2.72 6.26
C THR A 130 -8.47 -1.95 5.14
N ILE A 131 -8.84 -0.71 4.84
CA ILE A 131 -8.41 0.45 5.63
C ILE A 131 -7.04 0.13 6.23
N THR A 132 -6.07 0.07 5.32
CA THR A 132 -4.65 0.14 5.62
C THR A 132 -4.11 1.06 4.52
N GLN A 133 -4.17 2.40 4.52
CA GLN A 133 -4.58 3.46 5.46
C GLN A 133 -4.78 3.04 6.90
N LYS A 134 -3.69 2.53 7.48
CA LYS A 134 -3.35 2.80 8.88
C LYS A 134 -2.70 4.20 8.88
N GLN A 135 -3.44 5.15 8.34
CA GLN A 135 -3.23 6.58 8.33
C GLN A 135 -4.55 7.11 8.89
N ASN A 136 -4.63 7.22 10.21
CA ASN A 136 -5.55 8.09 10.94
C ASN A 136 -7.02 8.19 10.46
N ILE A 137 -7.73 7.07 10.34
CA ILE A 137 -9.20 7.03 10.35
C ILE A 137 -9.55 5.86 11.27
N ASP A 138 -9.54 5.96 12.60
CA ASP A 138 -10.54 6.64 13.43
C ASP A 138 -9.93 7.03 14.78
N LYS A 139 -9.28 8.19 14.83
CA LYS A 139 -9.69 9.12 15.89
C LYS A 139 -10.45 10.20 15.16
N LEU A 140 -11.71 9.91 14.84
CA LEU A 140 -12.68 10.97 14.59
C LEU A 140 -12.44 12.01 15.69
N PRO A 141 -12.24 13.30 15.36
CA PRO A 141 -12.22 14.32 16.39
C PRO A 141 -13.51 14.10 17.17
N LYS A 142 -13.40 13.77 18.46
CA LYS A 142 -14.58 13.62 19.30
C LYS A 142 -15.29 14.96 19.24
N VAL A 143 -16.37 15.03 18.47
CA VAL A 143 -17.20 16.21 18.40
C VAL A 143 -17.70 16.41 19.83
N ASN A 144 -17.24 17.48 20.48
CA ASN A 144 -17.60 17.73 21.87
C ASN A 144 -19.13 17.75 22.00
N ASN A 145 -19.64 17.35 23.17
CA ASN A 145 -21.09 17.30 23.43
C ASN A 145 -21.78 18.63 23.11
N LEU A 146 -21.08 19.76 23.28
CA LEU A 146 -21.54 21.09 22.89
C LEU A 146 -21.87 21.18 21.38
N THR A 147 -20.91 20.84 20.52
CA THR A 147 -21.07 20.87 19.05
C THR A 147 -22.14 19.91 18.58
N LYS A 148 -22.26 18.74 19.24
CA LYS A 148 -23.29 17.75 18.96
C LYS A 148 -24.69 18.28 19.29
N ASN A 149 -24.86 18.92 20.45
CA ASN A 149 -26.12 19.55 20.85
C ASN A 149 -26.48 20.72 19.92
N THR A 150 -25.51 21.53 19.50
CA THR A 150 -25.75 22.60 18.51
C THR A 150 -26.20 22.02 17.17
N LEU A 151 -25.57 20.97 16.67
CA LEU A 151 -25.99 20.30 15.43
C LEU A 151 -27.36 19.64 15.55
N TYR A 152 -27.72 19.10 16.71
CA TYR A 152 -29.07 18.61 16.98
C TYR A 152 -30.10 19.74 16.99
N GLY A 153 -29.78 20.90 17.56
CA GLY A 153 -30.64 22.08 17.45
C GLY A 153 -30.78 22.54 15.99
N ILE A 154 -29.70 22.55 15.21
CA ILE A 154 -29.76 22.92 13.80
C ILE A 154 -30.63 21.91 13.04
N ALA A 155 -30.53 20.62 13.34
CA ALA A 155 -31.35 19.59 12.73
C ALA A 155 -32.84 19.69 13.04
N THR A 156 -33.20 20.17 14.24
CA THR A 156 -34.60 20.42 14.59
C THR A 156 -35.17 21.67 13.92
N LYS A 157 -34.37 22.72 13.73
CA LYS A 157 -34.84 24.03 13.21
C LYS A 157 -34.68 24.19 11.69
N TYR A 158 -33.64 23.60 11.10
CA TYR A 158 -33.24 23.75 9.69
C TYR A 158 -32.89 22.38 9.08
N PRO A 159 -33.88 21.49 8.86
CA PRO A 159 -33.65 20.14 8.33
C PRO A 159 -33.07 20.15 6.91
N ASP A 160 -33.40 21.15 6.10
CA ASP A 160 -32.87 21.37 4.75
C ASP A 160 -31.34 21.50 4.73
N LEU A 161 -30.77 22.14 5.76
CA LEU A 161 -29.34 22.34 5.89
C LEU A 161 -28.61 21.05 6.28
N ILE A 162 -29.26 20.18 7.05
CA ILE A 162 -28.76 18.85 7.39
C ILE A 162 -28.76 17.95 6.16
N GLU A 163 -29.81 18.00 5.35
CA GLU A 163 -29.88 17.23 4.10
C GLU A 163 -28.75 17.64 3.14
N LYS A 164 -28.56 18.95 2.94
CA LYS A 164 -27.48 19.52 2.12
C LYS A 164 -26.08 19.07 2.56
N HIS A 165 -25.87 18.88 3.86
CA HIS A 165 -24.56 18.50 4.43
C HIS A 165 -24.52 17.07 5.00
N SER A 166 -25.52 16.24 4.67
CA SER A 166 -25.72 14.90 5.23
C SER A 166 -24.51 14.00 5.06
N GLU A 167 -23.91 14.01 3.87
CA GLU A 167 -22.74 13.22 3.53
C GLU A 167 -21.53 13.53 4.44
N PHE A 168 -21.39 14.80 4.87
CA PHE A 168 -20.36 15.22 5.81
C PHE A 168 -20.70 14.83 7.26
N LEU A 169 -21.95 15.06 7.67
CA LEU A 169 -22.40 14.79 9.04
C LEU A 169 -22.36 13.29 9.39
N LEU A 170 -22.62 12.42 8.42
CA LEU A 170 -22.41 10.97 8.54
C LEU A 170 -20.93 10.62 8.71
N LYS A 171 -20.03 11.28 7.96
CA LYS A 171 -18.57 11.05 8.05
C LYS A 171 -17.99 11.42 9.41
N ILE A 172 -18.59 12.36 10.14
CA ILE A 172 -18.17 12.74 11.51
C ILE A 172 -18.86 11.91 12.62
N GLY A 173 -19.62 10.87 12.26
CA GLY A 173 -20.20 9.92 13.21
C GLY A 173 -21.41 10.43 13.99
N ILE A 174 -22.09 11.46 13.51
CA ILE A 174 -23.30 11.99 14.16
C ILE A 174 -24.52 11.28 13.60
N LYS A 175 -25.22 10.56 14.48
CA LYS A 175 -26.54 9.98 14.21
C LYS A 175 -27.61 10.92 14.76
N PHE A 176 -28.64 11.19 13.95
CA PHE A 176 -29.74 12.10 14.28
C PHE A 176 -31.01 11.35 14.74
N ASP A 177 -30.84 10.11 15.23
CA ASP A 177 -31.96 9.20 15.50
C ASP A 177 -32.82 9.59 16.74
N ASN A 178 -32.33 10.51 17.59
CA ASN A 178 -33.00 10.96 18.82
C ASN A 178 -32.86 12.48 19.05
N LEU A 179 -33.66 13.30 18.35
CA LEU A 179 -33.62 14.77 18.38
C LEU A 179 -34.41 15.41 19.54
N LYS A 180 -34.34 14.89 20.77
CA LYS A 180 -35.14 15.44 21.89
C LYS A 180 -34.52 16.73 22.47
N ASN A 181 -35.35 17.77 22.60
CA ASN A 181 -35.16 19.01 23.39
C ASN A 181 -33.92 19.89 23.08
N ASN A 182 -33.45 19.94 21.82
CA ASN A 182 -32.37 20.87 21.45
C ASN A 182 -32.93 22.11 20.74
N VAL A 183 -32.75 23.28 21.37
CA VAL A 183 -33.13 24.59 20.80
C VAL A 183 -31.94 25.18 20.07
N CYS A 184 -32.13 25.56 18.80
CA CYS A 184 -31.12 26.28 18.03
C CYS A 184 -31.25 27.79 18.21
N ALA A 185 -30.28 28.38 18.89
CA ALA A 185 -30.14 29.82 19.05
C ALA A 185 -29.61 30.53 17.79
N LEU A 186 -29.08 29.79 16.81
CA LEU A 186 -28.52 30.35 15.58
C LEU A 186 -29.62 30.72 14.58
N ASN A 187 -29.38 31.77 13.80
CA ASN A 187 -30.12 32.03 12.58
C ASN A 187 -29.66 31.05 11.48
N LYS A 188 -30.37 31.02 10.34
CA LYS A 188 -30.08 30.07 9.26
C LYS A 188 -28.67 30.23 8.69
N GLN A 189 -28.20 31.47 8.53
CA GLN A 189 -26.90 31.78 7.94
C GLN A 189 -25.75 31.38 8.87
N ASP A 190 -25.89 31.64 10.17
CA ASP A 190 -24.91 31.28 11.19
C ASP A 190 -24.90 29.78 11.46
N ALA A 191 -26.05 29.11 11.33
CA ALA A 191 -26.11 27.64 11.36
C ALA A 191 -25.34 27.02 10.18
N GLU A 192 -25.43 27.60 8.98
CA GLU A 192 -24.66 27.15 7.81
C GLU A 192 -23.16 27.44 7.99
N LYS A 193 -22.80 28.67 8.39
CA LYS A 193 -21.41 29.01 8.74
C LYS A 193 -20.84 28.07 9.79
N PHE A 194 -21.64 27.69 10.79
CA PHE A 194 -21.23 26.74 11.82
C PHE A 194 -20.92 25.36 11.24
N ILE A 195 -21.80 24.77 10.42
CA ILE A 195 -21.55 23.47 9.76
C ILE A 195 -20.31 23.54 8.86
N VAL A 196 -20.17 24.61 8.09
CA VAL A 196 -19.01 24.83 7.21
C VAL A 196 -17.73 24.98 8.02
N SER A 197 -17.76 25.68 9.16
CA SER A 197 -16.61 25.82 10.05
C SER A 197 -16.12 24.47 10.59
N ILE A 198 -17.05 23.56 10.93
CA ILE A 198 -16.71 22.20 11.36
C ILE A 198 -16.09 21.42 10.19
N LYS A 199 -16.65 21.56 8.98
CA LYS A 199 -16.09 20.93 7.76
C LYS A 199 -14.66 21.39 7.49
N LEU A 200 -14.39 22.69 7.60
CA LEU A 200 -13.05 23.26 7.43
C LEU A 200 -12.08 22.81 8.53
N LYS A 201 -12.49 22.81 9.80
CA LYS A 201 -11.66 22.29 10.90
C LYS A 201 -11.27 20.83 10.69
N ASN A 202 -12.23 20.00 10.26
CA ASN A 202 -11.97 18.60 9.94
C ASN A 202 -11.04 18.45 8.73
N TYR A 203 -11.22 19.27 7.69
CA TYR A 203 -10.36 19.29 6.51
C TYR A 203 -8.91 19.66 6.84
N ILE A 204 -8.71 20.73 7.61
CA ILE A 204 -7.37 21.17 8.07
C ILE A 204 -6.69 20.05 8.88
N THR A 205 -7.44 19.39 9.77
CA THR A 205 -6.92 18.28 10.58
C THR A 205 -6.44 17.11 9.70
N ASN A 206 -7.19 16.79 8.63
CA ASN A 206 -6.78 15.76 7.68
C ASN A 206 -5.54 16.16 6.87
N LEU A 207 -5.48 17.40 6.39
CA LEU A 207 -4.30 17.92 5.70
C LEU A 207 -3.05 17.88 6.60
N GLN A 208 -3.19 18.22 7.88
CA GLN A 208 -2.10 18.12 8.86
C GLN A 208 -1.62 16.67 9.07
N ASN A 209 -2.54 15.71 9.08
CA ASN A 209 -2.20 14.29 9.13
C ASN A 209 -1.42 13.86 7.88
N ASP A 210 -1.90 14.22 6.69
CA ASP A 210 -1.27 13.92 5.41
C ASP A 210 0.13 14.55 5.29
N ARG A 211 0.28 15.78 5.79
CA ARG A 211 1.57 16.46 5.91
C ARG A 211 2.54 15.66 6.79
N ASN A 212 2.11 15.23 7.96
CA ASN A 212 2.92 14.46 8.91
C ASN A 212 3.33 13.10 8.34
N ILE A 213 2.49 12.50 7.51
CA ILE A 213 2.78 11.27 6.78
C ILE A 213 3.85 11.53 5.72
N ALA A 214 3.66 12.54 4.87
CA ALA A 214 4.60 12.87 3.80
C ALA A 214 5.98 13.26 4.35
N LEU A 215 6.03 13.94 5.50
CA LEU A 215 7.28 14.25 6.21
C LEU A 215 8.07 12.99 6.62
N LYS A 216 7.41 11.87 6.94
CA LYS A 216 8.07 10.62 7.35
C LYS A 216 8.72 9.86 6.19
N GLU A 217 8.33 10.14 4.96
CA GLU A 217 8.82 9.42 3.78
C GLU A 217 10.21 9.93 3.29
N MET A 218 10.62 11.15 3.69
CA MET A 218 11.95 11.76 3.43
C MET A 218 12.47 11.67 1.98
N THR A 219 11.59 11.65 0.98
CA THR A 219 11.97 11.69 -0.44
C THR A 219 11.87 13.10 -1.03
N SER A 220 12.56 13.36 -2.15
CA SER A 220 12.48 14.65 -2.88
C SER A 220 11.06 14.98 -3.38
N GLU A 221 10.27 13.95 -3.70
CA GLU A 221 8.87 14.07 -4.10
C GLU A 221 7.97 14.38 -2.91
N SER A 222 8.23 13.76 -1.74
CA SER A 222 7.51 14.04 -0.50
C SER A 222 7.72 15.49 -0.03
N ILE A 223 8.90 16.09 -0.23
CA ILE A 223 9.17 17.50 0.12
C ILE A 223 8.30 18.46 -0.71
N LYS A 224 8.15 18.21 -2.02
CA LYS A 224 7.25 19.01 -2.88
C LYS A 224 5.81 18.89 -2.43
N ARG A 225 5.38 17.68 -2.08
CA ARG A 225 4.04 17.40 -1.56
C ARG A 225 3.76 18.13 -0.24
N VAL A 226 4.72 18.16 0.69
CA VAL A 226 4.58 18.90 1.97
C VAL A 226 4.37 20.40 1.72
N LYS A 227 5.16 21.02 0.82
CA LYS A 227 4.99 22.44 0.50
C LYS A 227 3.61 22.76 -0.07
N ALA A 228 3.08 21.89 -0.93
CA ALA A 228 1.74 22.04 -1.47
C ALA A 228 0.67 21.97 -0.38
N ILE A 229 0.80 21.01 0.55
CA ILE A 229 -0.12 20.86 1.69
C ILE A 229 -0.06 22.08 2.62
N ASP A 230 1.12 22.65 2.87
CA ASP A 230 1.27 23.84 3.72
C ASP A 230 0.52 25.05 3.17
N VAL A 231 0.61 25.30 1.86
CA VAL A 231 -0.16 26.38 1.19
C VAL A 231 -1.66 26.15 1.35
N GLU A 232 -2.10 24.91 1.22
CA GLU A 232 -3.51 24.55 1.33
C GLU A 232 -4.05 24.72 2.75
N ILE A 233 -3.26 24.34 3.77
CA ILE A 233 -3.59 24.56 5.19
C ILE A 233 -3.76 26.06 5.47
N ILE A 234 -2.84 26.90 4.97
CA ILE A 234 -2.92 28.36 5.14
C ILE A 234 -4.23 28.89 4.55
N SER A 235 -4.52 28.56 3.29
CA SER A 235 -5.75 29.01 2.62
C SER A 235 -7.02 28.54 3.32
N ALA A 236 -7.06 27.30 3.79
CA ALA A 236 -8.21 26.76 4.53
C ALA A 236 -8.38 27.44 5.90
N THR A 237 -7.27 27.80 6.56
CA THR A 237 -7.27 28.50 7.85
C THR A 237 -7.76 29.94 7.71
N GLU A 238 -7.35 30.65 6.66
CA GLU A 238 -7.88 31.99 6.34
C GLU A 238 -9.39 31.97 6.10
N LYS A 239 -9.88 30.97 5.35
CA LYS A 239 -11.32 30.79 5.13
C LYS A 239 -12.07 30.50 6.43
N LEU A 240 -11.46 29.75 7.34
CA LEU A 240 -12.05 29.46 8.64
C LEU A 240 -12.14 30.73 9.51
N ASN A 241 -11.09 31.54 9.54
CA ASN A 241 -11.07 32.78 10.33
C ASN A 241 -12.14 33.77 9.86
N LYS A 242 -12.31 33.94 8.53
CA LYS A 242 -13.37 34.78 7.93
C LYS A 242 -14.80 34.33 8.25
N LEU A 243 -15.00 33.08 8.68
CA LEU A 243 -16.32 32.56 9.07
C LEU A 243 -16.59 32.74 10.57
N THR A 244 -15.54 32.98 11.36
CA THR A 244 -15.61 33.19 12.81
C THR A 244 -15.54 34.66 13.22
N GLU A 245 -15.14 35.54 12.30
CA GLU A 245 -15.29 37.01 12.37
C GLU A 245 -16.74 37.43 12.06
#